data_AF-A0A9D2IZJ9-F1
#
_entry.id   AF-A0A9D2IZJ9-F1
#
_cell.length_a   1.000
_cell.length_b   1.000
_cell.length_c   1.000
_cell.angle_alpha   90.00
_cell.angle_beta   90.00
_cell.angle_gamma   90.00
#
_symmetry.space_group_name_H-M   'P 1'
#
loop_
_entity.id
_entity.type
_entity.pdbx_description
1 polymer ?
#
loop_
_entity_poly.entity_id
_entity_poly.type
_entity_poly.pdbx_seq_one_letter_code
_entity_poly.pdbx_strand_id
1 'polypeptide(L)'
;MKMRLAALAALFTLAAALTACSGGTQSAPAPSSLPPQSESTAPDSEVGPASEPTDKTETETKGTGESISGYKSFAIHYEDGTETAIERGVEGLTYTLEGVKVFDSIEDAGVDMYGCTVDSEDILARPFVLAELKADYTAPAGGELEVIADANDLTPLLLTDKLEAGSEPAFPALGYFSLRPKEDDSKLDSQHQAYCYIIKDGESVTFQLGIFCDRALIDAKNLYLEVNAVPAPPDGGTVTGDTARRMFSLLAE
;
A
#
# COMPACT_ATOMS: atom_id res chain seq x y z
N MET A 1 -19.53 29.21 27.53
CA MET A 1 -19.59 27.75 27.76
C MET A 1 -18.37 27.12 27.12
N LYS A 2 -17.61 26.32 27.87
CA LYS A 2 -16.40 25.61 27.43
C LYS A 2 -16.75 24.16 27.07
N MET A 3 -16.40 23.70 25.88
CA MET A 3 -16.16 22.29 25.50
C MET A 3 -15.17 22.34 24.32
N ARG A 4 -13.86 22.19 24.56
CA ARG A 4 -13.05 20.96 24.47
C ARG A 4 -13.16 20.25 23.11
N LEU A 5 -12.44 20.75 22.10
CA LEU A 5 -11.93 19.93 21.00
C LEU A 5 -10.68 19.21 21.49
N ALA A 6 -10.69 17.88 21.46
CA ALA A 6 -9.48 17.07 21.53
C ALA A 6 -9.02 16.83 20.09
N ALA A 7 -8.04 17.59 19.64
CA ALA A 7 -7.28 17.28 18.44
C ALA A 7 -6.28 16.17 18.81
N LEU A 8 -6.49 14.96 18.27
CA LEU A 8 -5.50 13.90 18.35
C LEU A 8 -4.61 14.01 17.11
N ALA A 9 -3.53 14.77 17.23
CA ALA A 9 -2.45 14.76 16.27
C ALA A 9 -1.67 13.45 16.44
N ALA A 10 -1.90 12.47 15.57
CA ALA A 10 -1.02 11.31 15.46
C ALA A 10 0.04 11.62 14.39
N LEU A 11 1.19 12.15 14.83
CA LEU A 11 2.41 12.08 14.05
C LEU A 11 2.81 10.59 13.94
N PHE A 12 2.70 10.00 12.76
CA PHE A 12 3.41 8.76 12.45
C PHE A 12 4.68 9.10 11.66
N THR A 13 5.79 9.20 12.38
CA THR A 13 7.12 9.06 11.80
C THR A 13 7.31 7.61 11.36
N LEU A 14 7.38 7.39 10.04
CA LEU A 14 7.74 6.11 9.45
C LEU A 14 9.23 5.86 9.72
N ALA A 15 9.54 4.98 10.68
CA ALA A 15 10.90 4.51 10.92
C ALA A 15 11.17 3.29 10.02
N ALA A 16 12.00 3.48 9.00
CA ALA A 16 12.59 2.39 8.24
C ALA A 16 13.55 1.59 9.14
N ALA A 17 13.20 0.34 9.44
CA ALA A 17 14.05 -0.58 10.17
C ALA A 17 15.05 -1.26 9.22
N LEU A 18 16.32 -0.84 9.29
CA LEU A 18 17.47 -1.57 8.74
C LEU A 18 18.01 -2.50 9.83
N THR A 19 17.75 -3.81 9.73
CA THR A 19 18.41 -4.83 10.54
C THR A 19 19.67 -5.30 9.82
N ALA A 20 20.83 -4.82 10.29
CA ALA A 20 22.13 -5.34 9.87
C ALA A 20 22.48 -6.60 10.68
N CYS A 21 22.74 -7.71 9.98
CA CYS A 21 23.36 -8.91 10.54
C CYS A 21 24.89 -8.80 10.52
N SER A 22 25.54 -9.15 11.64
CA SER A 22 26.89 -9.72 11.72
C SER A 22 27.08 -10.22 13.16
N GLY A 23 27.57 -11.40 13.54
CA GLY A 23 28.21 -12.54 12.87
C GLY A 23 29.08 -13.24 13.94
N GLY A 24 29.21 -14.58 13.94
CA GLY A 24 30.24 -15.24 14.77
C GLY A 24 30.09 -16.72 15.18
N THR A 25 30.55 -17.62 14.31
CA THR A 25 31.37 -18.85 14.55
C THR A 25 30.86 -20.12 15.30
N GLN A 26 30.70 -21.19 14.49
CA GLN A 26 31.25 -22.57 14.58
C GLN A 26 31.11 -23.47 15.85
N SER A 27 30.43 -24.63 15.70
CA SER A 27 31.03 -26.00 15.66
C SER A 27 29.98 -27.14 15.77
N ALA A 28 30.18 -28.22 15.02
CA ALA A 28 29.48 -29.54 15.09
C ALA A 28 30.37 -30.56 15.88
N PRO A 29 30.02 -31.85 16.19
CA PRO A 29 28.98 -32.73 15.60
C PRO A 29 28.20 -33.72 16.54
N ALA A 30 27.37 -34.58 15.91
CA ALA A 30 26.41 -35.68 16.25
C ALA A 30 26.76 -36.73 17.36
N PRO A 31 25.99 -37.84 17.69
CA PRO A 31 24.85 -38.49 16.98
C PRO A 31 23.74 -39.25 17.80
N SER A 32 22.79 -39.88 17.07
CA SER A 32 22.04 -41.15 17.32
C SER A 32 20.92 -41.28 18.38
N SER A 33 19.68 -41.60 17.95
CA SER A 33 19.02 -42.93 18.13
C SER A 33 17.51 -42.94 17.82
N LEU A 34 17.03 -44.06 17.25
CA LEU A 34 15.64 -44.54 17.07
C LEU A 34 15.60 -45.99 17.61
N PRO A 35 14.45 -46.71 17.72
CA PRO A 35 13.15 -46.48 18.40
C PRO A 35 12.82 -47.67 19.37
N PRO A 36 11.57 -47.97 19.84
CA PRO A 36 10.58 -48.71 19.04
C PRO A 36 9.06 -48.43 19.33
N GLN A 37 8.20 -49.11 18.56
CA GLN A 37 6.74 -49.05 18.40
C GLN A 37 5.88 -49.73 19.50
N SER A 38 4.54 -49.55 19.33
CA SER A 38 3.35 -50.33 19.78
C SER A 38 2.50 -49.60 20.85
N GLU A 39 1.17 -49.54 20.86
CA GLU A 39 0.07 -50.23 20.16
C GLU A 39 -1.28 -49.49 20.38
N SER A 40 -2.20 -49.59 19.41
CA SER A 40 -3.68 -49.72 19.52
C SER A 40 -4.53 -48.93 20.53
N THR A 41 -5.49 -48.11 20.06
CA THR A 41 -6.96 -48.32 20.18
C THR A 41 -7.75 -47.08 19.73
N ALA A 42 -8.80 -47.26 18.92
CA ALA A 42 -9.85 -46.26 18.66
C ALA A 42 -10.89 -46.29 19.81
N PRO A 43 -11.68 -45.22 20.06
CA PRO A 43 -12.84 -44.97 19.20
C PRO A 43 -13.13 -43.48 18.89
N ASP A 44 -13.69 -43.29 17.70
CA ASP A 44 -14.83 -42.42 17.37
C ASP A 44 -14.98 -41.08 18.13
N SER A 45 -14.60 -40.01 17.45
CA SER A 45 -15.22 -38.70 17.59
C SER A 45 -15.05 -37.98 16.26
N GLU A 46 -16.09 -38.06 15.45
CA GLU A 46 -16.31 -37.24 14.27
C GLU A 46 -16.44 -35.77 14.72
N VAL A 47 -15.29 -35.15 15.01
CA VAL A 47 -15.16 -33.69 15.01
C VAL A 47 -15.15 -33.34 13.54
N GLY A 48 -16.32 -32.92 13.03
CA GLY A 48 -16.42 -32.29 11.72
C GLY A 48 -15.29 -31.26 11.58
N PRO A 49 -14.63 -31.16 10.42
CA PRO A 49 -13.42 -30.36 10.30
C PRO A 49 -13.77 -28.97 10.80
N ALA A 50 -13.08 -28.54 11.87
CA ALA A 50 -13.02 -27.14 12.22
C ALA A 50 -12.62 -26.44 10.93
N SER A 51 -13.49 -25.55 10.45
CA SER A 51 -13.15 -24.70 9.31
C SER A 51 -11.81 -24.07 9.63
N GLU A 52 -10.75 -24.53 8.94
CA GLU A 52 -9.49 -23.82 8.93
C GLU A 52 -9.84 -22.37 8.56
N PRO A 53 -9.40 -21.36 9.34
CA PRO A 53 -9.54 -20.00 8.89
C PRO A 53 -8.73 -19.94 7.60
N THR A 54 -9.43 -19.89 6.48
CA THR A 54 -8.79 -19.71 5.20
C THR A 54 -8.46 -18.23 5.16
N ASP A 55 -7.40 -17.85 5.87
CA ASP A 55 -6.79 -16.51 5.89
C ASP A 55 -6.10 -16.25 4.54
N LYS A 56 -6.82 -16.48 3.44
CA LYS A 56 -6.46 -15.91 2.15
C LYS A 56 -7.01 -14.50 2.17
N THR A 57 -6.17 -13.56 2.57
CA THR A 57 -6.42 -12.13 2.34
C THR A 57 -6.89 -11.97 0.90
N GLU A 58 -8.15 -11.61 0.71
CA GLU A 58 -8.70 -11.44 -0.63
C GLU A 58 -7.86 -10.39 -1.35
N THR A 59 -7.37 -10.73 -2.53
CA THR A 59 -6.51 -9.85 -3.31
C THR A 59 -7.24 -9.51 -4.60
N GLU A 60 -7.56 -8.24 -4.76
CA GLU A 60 -8.09 -7.63 -5.97
C GLU A 60 -6.96 -6.96 -6.74
N THR A 61 -6.80 -7.34 -8.01
CA THR A 61 -5.83 -6.72 -8.92
C THR A 61 -6.55 -6.15 -10.12
N LYS A 62 -6.30 -4.86 -10.41
CA LYS A 62 -6.91 -4.10 -11.49
C LYS A 62 -5.87 -3.61 -12.50
N GLY A 63 -6.25 -3.55 -13.77
CA GLY A 63 -5.41 -3.05 -14.86
C GLY A 63 -5.74 -1.60 -15.24
N THR A 64 -5.19 -1.17 -16.37
CA THR A 64 -5.50 0.15 -16.96
C THR A 64 -6.97 0.21 -17.38
N GLY A 65 -7.63 1.33 -17.09
CA GLY A 65 -9.05 1.59 -17.35
C GLY A 65 -9.99 1.05 -16.27
N GLU A 66 -9.47 0.32 -15.28
CA GLU A 66 -10.24 -0.18 -14.15
C GLU A 66 -10.08 0.71 -12.91
N SER A 67 -11.05 0.59 -12.00
CA SER A 67 -11.15 1.44 -10.81
C SER A 67 -11.12 0.63 -9.51
N ILE A 68 -10.58 1.24 -8.46
CA ILE A 68 -10.49 0.72 -7.10
C ILE A 68 -11.06 1.76 -6.13
N SER A 69 -11.88 1.31 -5.18
CA SER A 69 -12.35 2.16 -4.07
C SER A 69 -11.16 2.68 -3.26
N GLY A 70 -11.12 4.01 -3.07
CA GLY A 70 -10.18 4.66 -2.17
C GLY A 70 -10.48 4.41 -0.70
N TYR A 71 -11.66 3.90 -0.34
CA TYR A 71 -12.05 3.71 1.04
C TYR A 71 -11.85 2.27 1.54
N LYS A 72 -11.41 2.13 2.79
CA LYS A 72 -11.41 0.88 3.57
C LYS A 72 -11.82 1.13 5.01
N SER A 73 -12.50 0.16 5.60
CA SER A 73 -12.82 0.14 7.03
C SER A 73 -12.50 -1.24 7.62
N PHE A 74 -11.66 -1.27 8.64
CA PHE A 74 -11.24 -2.49 9.33
C PHE A 74 -11.07 -2.23 10.83
N ALA A 75 -10.90 -3.29 11.61
CA ALA A 75 -10.64 -3.18 13.05
C ALA A 75 -9.37 -3.95 13.42
N ILE A 76 -8.55 -3.36 14.28
CA ILE A 76 -7.42 -4.04 14.92
C ILE A 76 -7.85 -4.49 16.32
N HIS A 77 -7.67 -5.78 16.58
CA HIS A 77 -7.90 -6.41 17.89
C HIS A 77 -6.56 -6.63 18.57
N TYR A 78 -6.42 -6.09 19.78
CA TYR A 78 -5.22 -6.22 20.60
C TYR A 78 -5.37 -7.36 21.62
N GLU A 79 -4.25 -7.89 22.11
CA GLU A 79 -4.24 -9.00 23.08
C GLU A 79 -4.95 -8.66 24.41
N ASP A 80 -5.03 -7.38 24.78
CA ASP A 80 -5.72 -6.90 25.97
C ASP A 80 -7.25 -6.83 25.80
N GLY A 81 -7.77 -7.23 24.63
CA GLY A 81 -9.19 -7.19 24.27
C GLY A 81 -9.66 -5.81 23.78
N THR A 82 -8.76 -4.84 23.62
CA THR A 82 -9.07 -3.56 22.97
C THR A 82 -9.33 -3.78 21.48
N GLU A 83 -10.35 -3.11 20.95
CA GLU A 83 -10.64 -3.05 19.53
C GLU A 83 -10.59 -1.59 19.07
N THR A 84 -9.90 -1.33 17.96
CA THR A 84 -9.85 -0.01 17.33
C THR A 84 -10.35 -0.12 15.90
N ALA A 85 -11.49 0.52 15.62
CA ALA A 85 -11.98 0.73 14.26
C ALA A 85 -11.09 1.76 13.55
N ILE A 86 -10.70 1.44 12.32
CA ILE A 86 -9.83 2.24 11.48
C ILE A 86 -10.51 2.42 10.13
N GLU A 87 -10.68 3.67 9.76
CA GLU A 87 -11.07 4.10 8.42
C GLU A 87 -9.82 4.60 7.70
N ARG A 88 -9.64 4.17 6.45
CA ARG A 88 -8.53 4.57 5.57
C ARG A 88 -9.07 5.08 4.25
N GLY A 89 -8.52 6.20 3.79
CA GLY A 89 -9.03 6.94 2.65
C GLY A 89 -10.39 7.59 2.92
N VAL A 90 -11.12 7.89 1.86
CA VAL A 90 -12.38 8.65 1.91
C VAL A 90 -13.50 7.88 1.24
N GLU A 91 -14.62 7.66 1.95
CA GLU A 91 -15.81 7.03 1.38
C GLU A 91 -16.37 7.83 0.20
N GLY A 92 -16.60 7.17 -0.93
CA GLY A 92 -17.03 7.81 -2.18
C GLY A 92 -15.89 8.22 -3.11
N LEU A 93 -14.62 8.15 -2.65
CA LEU A 93 -13.45 8.36 -3.49
C LEU A 93 -13.08 7.08 -4.23
N THR A 94 -12.81 7.19 -5.52
CA THR A 94 -12.42 6.08 -6.39
C THR A 94 -11.19 6.48 -7.19
N TYR A 95 -10.19 5.60 -7.24
CA TYR A 95 -9.02 5.76 -8.10
C TYR A 95 -9.19 4.90 -9.36
N THR A 96 -8.79 5.44 -10.51
CA THR A 96 -8.77 4.74 -11.80
C THR A 96 -7.37 4.86 -12.38
N LEU A 97 -6.78 3.75 -12.80
CA LEU A 97 -5.50 3.77 -13.53
C LEU A 97 -5.77 4.10 -15.00
N GLU A 98 -5.52 5.34 -15.43
CA GLU A 98 -5.82 5.81 -16.79
C GLU A 98 -4.77 5.38 -17.80
N GLY A 99 -3.51 5.32 -17.39
CA GLY A 99 -2.43 4.92 -18.29
C GLY A 99 -1.13 4.63 -17.57
N VAL A 100 -0.32 3.79 -18.21
CA VAL A 100 1.03 3.46 -17.74
C VAL A 100 2.03 3.55 -18.89
N LYS A 101 3.18 4.15 -18.62
CA LYS A 101 4.32 4.19 -19.54
C LYS A 101 5.61 3.86 -18.79
N VAL A 102 6.48 3.09 -19.44
CA VAL A 102 7.81 2.75 -18.92
C VAL A 102 8.82 3.69 -19.55
N PHE A 103 9.72 4.23 -18.73
CA PHE A 103 10.83 5.07 -19.16
C PHE A 103 12.15 4.54 -18.60
N ASP A 104 13.22 4.76 -19.36
CA ASP A 104 14.57 4.37 -18.97
C ASP A 104 15.21 5.40 -18.03
N SER A 105 14.77 6.66 -18.14
CA SER A 105 15.21 7.77 -17.30
C SER A 105 14.15 8.88 -17.28
N ILE A 106 14.22 9.78 -16.30
CA ILE A 106 13.34 10.96 -16.23
C ILE A 106 13.56 11.93 -17.40
N GLU A 107 14.77 11.96 -17.98
CA GLU A 107 15.14 12.87 -19.07
C GLU A 107 14.33 12.58 -20.36
N ASP A 108 13.97 11.32 -20.57
CA ASP A 108 13.22 10.86 -21.74
C ASP A 108 11.70 10.97 -21.57
N ALA A 109 11.23 11.27 -20.35
CA ALA A 109 9.82 11.17 -20.00
C ALA A 109 8.99 12.41 -20.36
N GLY A 110 9.66 13.55 -20.59
CA GLY A 110 8.97 14.83 -20.83
C GLY A 110 8.12 15.31 -19.65
N VAL A 111 8.37 14.77 -18.46
CA VAL A 111 7.68 15.16 -17.21
C VAL A 111 8.13 16.57 -16.83
N ASP A 112 7.17 17.43 -16.48
CA ASP A 112 7.47 18.75 -15.93
C ASP A 112 7.90 18.60 -14.48
N MET A 113 9.21 18.68 -14.24
CA MET A 113 9.80 18.55 -12.90
C MET A 113 9.48 19.74 -11.96
N TYR A 114 8.85 20.80 -12.47
CA TYR A 114 8.50 21.97 -11.67
C TYR A 114 7.42 21.62 -10.62
N GLY A 115 7.79 21.71 -9.35
CA GLY A 115 6.87 21.36 -8.25
C GLY A 115 6.75 19.86 -8.00
N CYS A 116 7.57 19.03 -8.63
CA CYS A 116 7.59 17.61 -8.31
C CYS A 116 8.21 17.35 -6.93
N THR A 117 7.89 16.19 -6.35
CA THR A 117 8.48 15.72 -5.10
C THR A 117 9.03 14.34 -5.32
N VAL A 118 10.28 14.11 -4.94
CA VAL A 118 10.91 12.78 -4.93
C VAL A 118 11.63 12.59 -3.60
N ASP A 119 11.69 11.35 -3.12
CA ASP A 119 12.32 11.03 -1.84
C ASP A 119 13.84 11.27 -1.85
N SER A 120 14.48 11.15 -3.01
CA SER A 120 15.89 11.43 -3.23
C SER A 120 16.11 11.87 -4.68
N GLU A 121 17.11 12.70 -4.96
CA GLU A 121 17.49 13.00 -6.35
C GLU A 121 18.18 11.80 -7.02
N ASP A 122 18.82 10.91 -6.24
CA ASP A 122 19.54 9.75 -6.76
C ASP A 122 18.64 8.74 -7.49
N ILE A 123 17.34 8.69 -7.14
CA ILE A 123 16.40 7.78 -7.79
C ILE A 123 16.04 8.24 -9.21
N LEU A 124 16.23 9.51 -9.55
CA LEU A 124 15.86 10.08 -10.85
C LEU A 124 16.65 9.49 -12.03
N ALA A 125 17.83 8.93 -11.75
CA ALA A 125 18.66 8.25 -12.74
C ALA A 125 18.21 6.81 -13.04
N ARG A 126 17.22 6.28 -12.31
CA ARG A 126 16.72 4.92 -12.49
C ARG A 126 15.62 4.87 -13.54
N PRO A 127 15.42 3.72 -14.20
CA PRO A 127 14.19 3.43 -14.92
C PRO A 127 12.99 3.61 -13.99
N PHE A 128 11.86 3.98 -14.59
CA PHE A 128 10.64 4.15 -13.82
C PHE A 128 9.39 3.90 -14.65
N VAL A 129 8.31 3.68 -13.93
CA VAL A 129 6.97 3.56 -14.49
C VAL A 129 6.21 4.83 -14.16
N LEU A 130 5.78 5.57 -15.19
CA LEU A 130 4.88 6.70 -15.06
C LEU A 130 3.44 6.19 -15.10
N ALA A 131 2.74 6.30 -13.98
CA ALA A 131 1.32 5.97 -13.85
C ALA A 131 0.49 7.25 -13.82
N GLU A 132 -0.51 7.35 -14.70
CA GLU A 132 -1.53 8.39 -14.67
C GLU A 132 -2.76 7.83 -13.97
N LEU A 133 -3.19 8.49 -12.89
CA LEU A 133 -4.35 8.13 -12.10
C LEU A 133 -5.39 9.24 -12.15
N LYS A 134 -6.65 8.84 -12.23
CA LYS A 134 -7.79 9.71 -12.00
C LYS A 134 -8.40 9.37 -10.64
N ALA A 135 -8.61 10.38 -9.80
CA ALA A 135 -9.44 10.28 -8.62
C ALA A 135 -10.79 10.91 -8.93
N ASP A 136 -11.87 10.17 -8.69
CA ASP A 136 -13.26 10.59 -8.84
C ASP A 136 -13.91 10.59 -7.46
N TYR A 137 -14.72 11.61 -7.16
CA TYR A 137 -15.49 11.67 -5.92
C TYR A 137 -16.99 11.74 -6.19
N THR A 138 -17.75 10.86 -5.54
CA THR A 138 -19.21 10.95 -5.46
C THR A 138 -19.60 10.86 -4.01
N ALA A 139 -20.19 11.93 -3.47
CA ALA A 139 -20.51 12.01 -2.06
C ALA A 139 -21.56 10.94 -1.68
N PRO A 140 -21.31 10.13 -0.64
CA PRO A 140 -22.35 9.26 -0.10
C PRO A 140 -23.49 10.11 0.48
N ALA A 141 -24.66 9.50 0.67
CA ALA A 141 -25.82 10.21 1.19
C ALA A 141 -25.53 10.82 2.58
N GLY A 142 -25.50 12.16 2.66
CA GLY A 142 -25.16 12.88 3.89
C GLY A 142 -23.65 13.04 4.15
N GLY A 143 -22.81 12.67 3.19
CA GLY A 143 -21.36 12.88 3.23
C GLY A 143 -20.96 14.33 2.96
N GLU A 144 -19.65 14.57 3.07
CA GLU A 144 -19.05 15.87 2.76
C GLU A 144 -19.17 16.19 1.26
N LEU A 145 -19.35 17.46 0.91
CA LEU A 145 -19.41 17.89 -0.50
C LEU A 145 -18.03 18.11 -1.11
N GLU A 146 -17.00 18.09 -0.28
CA GLU A 146 -15.62 18.38 -0.63
C GLU A 146 -14.71 17.52 0.25
N VAL A 147 -13.77 16.82 -0.38
CA VAL A 147 -12.84 15.92 0.29
C VAL A 147 -11.42 16.08 -0.28
N ILE A 148 -10.47 15.39 0.34
CA ILE A 148 -9.09 15.34 -0.12
C ILE A 148 -8.82 14.01 -0.81
N ALA A 149 -8.37 14.07 -2.06
CA ALA A 149 -7.70 12.96 -2.72
C ALA A 149 -6.20 13.03 -2.38
N ASP A 150 -5.72 12.14 -1.52
CA ASP A 150 -4.32 12.09 -1.09
C ASP A 150 -3.57 11.01 -1.87
N ALA A 151 -2.55 11.41 -2.63
CA ALA A 151 -1.74 10.44 -3.35
C ALA A 151 -0.94 9.50 -2.43
N ASN A 152 -0.79 9.80 -1.13
CA ASN A 152 -0.23 8.85 -0.16
C ASN A 152 -1.14 7.64 0.12
N ASP A 153 -2.40 7.67 -0.32
CA ASP A 153 -3.25 6.48 -0.34
C ASP A 153 -2.65 5.38 -1.23
N LEU A 154 -1.72 5.73 -2.12
CA LEU A 154 -1.16 4.86 -3.14
C LEU A 154 0.29 4.48 -2.78
N THR A 155 0.50 3.22 -2.46
CA THR A 155 1.81 2.71 -2.03
C THR A 155 2.40 1.75 -3.07
N PRO A 156 3.62 1.99 -3.59
CA PRO A 156 4.30 1.03 -4.45
C PRO A 156 4.52 -0.30 -3.74
N LEU A 157 4.31 -1.38 -4.48
CA LEU A 157 4.38 -2.73 -3.96
C LEU A 157 5.04 -3.67 -4.97
N LEU A 158 5.81 -4.61 -4.44
CA LEU A 158 6.26 -5.80 -5.16
C LEU A 158 5.81 -7.05 -4.40
N LEU A 159 5.40 -8.07 -5.15
CA LEU A 159 4.96 -9.35 -4.60
C LEU A 159 6.18 -10.26 -4.45
N THR A 160 6.54 -10.56 -3.21
CA THR A 160 7.79 -11.27 -2.90
C THR A 160 7.78 -12.73 -3.31
N ASP A 161 6.60 -13.35 -3.40
CA ASP A 161 6.38 -14.71 -3.93
C ASP A 161 6.65 -14.81 -5.44
N LYS A 162 6.67 -13.68 -6.15
CA LYS A 162 7.03 -13.60 -7.57
C LYS A 162 8.51 -13.29 -7.82
N LEU A 163 9.30 -13.08 -6.76
CA LEU A 163 10.73 -12.84 -6.89
C LEU A 163 11.49 -14.17 -7.02
N GLU A 164 12.56 -14.17 -7.81
CA GLU A 164 13.48 -15.31 -7.86
C GLU A 164 14.12 -15.55 -6.48
N ALA A 165 14.34 -16.81 -6.12
CA ALA A 165 14.94 -17.17 -4.85
C ALA A 165 16.35 -16.55 -4.70
N GLY A 166 16.56 -15.78 -3.63
CA GLY A 166 17.81 -15.05 -3.39
C GLY A 166 17.89 -13.68 -4.05
N SER A 167 16.81 -13.21 -4.70
CA SER A 167 16.71 -11.84 -5.19
C SER A 167 16.55 -10.85 -4.02
N GLU A 168 17.34 -9.77 -4.06
CA GLU A 168 17.26 -8.63 -3.13
C GLU A 168 17.05 -7.35 -3.94
N PRO A 169 15.86 -7.15 -4.56
CA PRO A 169 15.62 -5.98 -5.38
C PRO A 169 15.55 -4.73 -4.51
N ALA A 170 15.97 -3.58 -5.03
CA ALA A 170 15.69 -2.33 -4.38
C ALA A 170 14.16 -2.10 -4.36
N PHE A 171 13.62 -1.77 -3.18
CA PHE A 171 12.21 -1.42 -3.07
C PHE A 171 11.89 -0.23 -3.99
N PRO A 172 10.73 -0.21 -4.68
CA PRO A 172 10.39 0.87 -5.58
C PRO A 172 10.22 2.16 -4.79
N ALA A 173 10.74 3.26 -5.31
CA ALA A 173 10.59 4.58 -4.70
C ALA A 173 9.54 5.39 -5.45
N LEU A 174 8.80 6.22 -4.73
CA LEU A 174 7.72 7.02 -5.29
C LEU A 174 8.23 8.44 -5.63
N GLY A 175 7.81 8.93 -6.79
CA GLY A 175 7.91 10.31 -7.20
C GLY A 175 6.55 10.86 -7.56
N TYR A 176 6.28 12.09 -7.16
CA TYR A 176 5.02 12.79 -7.45
C TYR A 176 5.29 13.84 -8.52
N PHE A 177 4.67 13.66 -9.69
CA PHE A 177 5.00 14.41 -10.91
C PHE A 177 3.92 15.36 -11.42
N SER A 178 2.85 15.48 -10.67
CA SER A 178 1.81 16.45 -11.00
C SER A 178 2.22 17.84 -10.55
N LEU A 179 1.77 18.82 -11.32
CA LEU A 179 1.87 20.21 -10.90
C LEU A 179 1.14 20.38 -9.57
N ARG A 180 1.86 20.88 -8.57
CA ARG A 180 1.27 21.27 -7.29
C ARG A 180 0.18 22.30 -7.56
N PRO A 181 -0.98 22.21 -6.89
CA PRO A 181 -1.87 23.35 -6.79
C PRO A 181 -1.06 24.55 -6.27
N LYS A 182 -1.28 25.74 -6.83
CA LYS A 182 -0.58 26.96 -6.41
C LYS A 182 -1.27 27.53 -5.17
N GLU A 183 -0.59 28.41 -4.43
CA GLU A 183 -1.20 29.08 -3.25
C GLU A 183 -2.49 29.86 -3.60
N ASP A 184 -2.62 30.31 -4.85
CA ASP A 184 -3.82 30.96 -5.38
C ASP A 184 -4.81 29.99 -6.05
N ASP A 185 -4.50 28.69 -6.09
CA ASP A 185 -5.42 27.67 -6.58
C ASP A 185 -6.50 27.41 -5.53
N SER A 186 -7.75 27.60 -5.91
CA SER A 186 -8.92 27.27 -5.09
C SER A 186 -8.98 25.80 -4.65
N LYS A 187 -8.16 24.93 -5.28
CA LYS A 187 -8.02 23.51 -4.95
C LYS A 187 -6.86 23.22 -3.99
N LEU A 188 -6.05 24.21 -3.63
CA LEU A 188 -5.03 24.06 -2.60
C LEU A 188 -5.67 24.22 -1.22
N ASP A 189 -5.71 23.15 -0.45
CA ASP A 189 -5.81 23.31 1.00
C ASP A 189 -4.43 23.66 1.54
N SER A 190 -4.28 24.88 2.04
CA SER A 190 -3.05 25.35 2.72
C SER A 190 -2.61 24.49 3.92
N GLN A 191 -3.47 23.58 4.42
CA GLN A 191 -3.17 22.67 5.52
C GLN A 191 -2.58 21.32 5.08
N HIS A 192 -2.70 20.96 3.80
CA HIS A 192 -2.32 19.64 3.31
C HIS A 192 -1.02 19.68 2.49
N GLN A 193 -0.37 18.52 2.41
CA GLN A 193 0.92 18.37 1.72
C GLN A 193 0.74 18.49 0.19
N ALA A 194 1.86 18.61 -0.52
CA ALA A 194 1.95 18.94 -1.94
C ALA A 194 1.27 17.95 -2.93
N TYR A 195 0.62 16.91 -2.44
CA TYR A 195 0.02 15.80 -3.18
C TYR A 195 -1.42 15.48 -2.73
N CYS A 196 -2.03 16.44 -2.03
CA CYS A 196 -3.42 16.40 -1.60
C CYS A 196 -4.23 17.34 -2.49
N TYR A 197 -5.23 16.81 -3.19
CA TYR A 197 -6.10 17.59 -4.06
C TYR A 197 -7.49 17.70 -3.45
N ILE A 198 -8.00 18.93 -3.34
CA ILE A 198 -9.41 19.14 -3.05
C ILE A 198 -10.24 18.67 -4.25
N ILE A 199 -11.20 17.78 -3.99
CA ILE A 199 -12.14 17.24 -4.97
C ILE A 199 -13.57 17.38 -4.43
N LYS A 200 -14.48 17.91 -5.24
CA LYS A 200 -15.89 18.10 -4.87
C LYS A 200 -16.77 16.98 -5.38
N ASP A 201 -17.98 16.89 -4.85
CA ASP A 201 -18.99 15.93 -5.32
C ASP A 201 -19.20 16.06 -6.84
N GLY A 202 -19.01 14.95 -7.55
CA GLY A 202 -19.11 14.85 -9.00
C GLY A 202 -17.88 15.37 -9.76
N GLU A 203 -16.81 15.78 -9.09
CA GLU A 203 -15.56 16.18 -9.72
C GLU A 203 -14.58 15.01 -9.86
N SER A 204 -13.59 15.23 -10.72
CA SER A 204 -12.42 14.38 -10.87
C SER A 204 -11.15 15.21 -10.92
N VAL A 205 -10.04 14.59 -10.51
CA VAL A 205 -8.69 15.13 -10.69
C VAL A 205 -7.78 14.05 -11.23
N THR A 206 -6.89 14.43 -12.14
CA THR A 206 -5.87 13.54 -12.67
C THR A 206 -4.52 13.94 -12.13
N PHE A 207 -3.73 12.95 -11.74
CA PHE A 207 -2.36 13.14 -11.29
C PHE A 207 -1.48 11.99 -11.76
N GLN A 208 -0.18 12.25 -11.81
CA GLN A 208 0.88 11.37 -12.26
C GLN A 208 1.83 11.01 -11.13
N LEU A 209 2.13 9.72 -11.05
CA LEU A 209 3.09 9.13 -10.12
C LEU A 209 4.21 8.45 -10.91
N GLY A 210 5.44 8.67 -10.49
CA GLY A 210 6.61 7.92 -10.92
C GLY A 210 6.97 6.83 -9.93
N ILE A 211 7.03 5.60 -10.38
CA ILE A 211 7.47 4.47 -9.57
C ILE A 211 8.86 4.06 -10.08
N PHE A 212 9.89 4.54 -9.39
CA PHE A 212 11.30 4.29 -9.71
C PHE A 212 11.74 2.93 -9.20
N CYS A 213 12.26 2.08 -10.08
CA CYS A 213 12.66 0.73 -9.72
C CYS A 213 13.73 0.17 -10.67
N ASP A 214 14.35 -0.93 -10.24
CA ASP A 214 15.32 -1.62 -11.08
C ASP A 214 14.64 -2.22 -12.31
N ARG A 215 15.33 -2.20 -13.47
CA ARG A 215 14.82 -2.76 -14.72
C ARG A 215 14.35 -4.20 -14.58
N ALA A 216 15.02 -5.01 -13.76
CA ALA A 216 14.64 -6.40 -13.51
C ALA A 216 13.20 -6.55 -12.96
N LEU A 217 12.73 -5.61 -12.14
CA LEU A 217 11.35 -5.62 -11.63
C LEU A 217 10.33 -5.28 -12.71
N ILE A 218 10.70 -4.36 -13.61
CA ILE A 218 9.90 -3.98 -14.77
C ILE A 218 9.76 -5.18 -15.71
N ASP A 219 10.88 -5.82 -16.05
CA ASP A 219 10.92 -6.98 -16.94
C ASP A 219 10.15 -8.18 -16.35
N ALA A 220 10.22 -8.35 -15.02
CA ALA A 220 9.46 -9.38 -14.30
C ALA A 220 7.96 -9.08 -14.18
N LYS A 221 7.49 -7.89 -14.61
CA LYS A 221 6.11 -7.41 -14.47
C LYS A 221 5.60 -7.52 -13.02
N ASN A 222 6.50 -7.28 -12.06
CA ASN A 222 6.23 -7.42 -10.63
C ASN A 222 6.20 -6.06 -9.94
N LEU A 223 5.34 -5.17 -10.44
CA LEU A 223 5.16 -3.83 -9.91
C LEU A 223 3.69 -3.47 -9.80
N TYR A 224 3.28 -3.07 -8.60
CA TYR A 224 1.90 -2.77 -8.25
C TYR A 224 1.82 -1.45 -7.49
N LEU A 225 0.63 -0.87 -7.49
CA LEU A 225 0.29 0.28 -6.65
C LEU A 225 -0.91 -0.11 -5.78
N GLU A 226 -0.66 -0.33 -4.48
CA GLU A 226 -1.69 -0.73 -3.52
C GLU A 226 -2.44 0.51 -3.01
N VAL A 227 -3.77 0.45 -3.05
CA VAL A 227 -4.66 1.50 -2.56
C VAL A 227 -5.01 1.23 -1.10
N ASN A 228 -4.74 2.22 -0.24
CA ASN A 228 -4.95 2.21 1.20
C ASN A 228 -4.49 0.88 1.83
N ALA A 229 -3.19 0.64 1.74
CA ALA A 229 -2.56 -0.55 2.29
C ALA A 229 -2.88 -0.71 3.79
N VAL A 230 -3.30 -1.91 4.17
CA VAL A 230 -3.59 -2.22 5.57
C VAL A 230 -2.24 -2.40 6.28
N PRO A 231 -1.92 -1.59 7.30
CA PRO A 231 -0.66 -1.73 8.01
C PRO A 231 -0.62 -3.06 8.76
N ALA A 232 0.58 -3.62 8.93
CA ALA A 232 0.75 -4.73 9.85
C ALA A 232 0.32 -4.28 11.26
N PRO A 233 -0.52 -5.06 11.97
CA PRO A 233 -0.95 -4.70 13.31
C PRO A 233 0.28 -4.65 14.25
N PRO A 234 0.40 -3.63 15.11
CA PRO A 234 1.44 -3.62 16.12
C PRO A 234 1.21 -4.75 17.14
N ASP A 235 2.30 -5.30 17.66
CA ASP A 235 2.29 -6.20 18.81
C ASP A 235 1.41 -7.46 18.70
N GLY A 236 1.36 -8.09 17.52
CA GLY A 236 0.70 -9.39 17.33
C GLY A 236 -0.83 -9.34 17.33
N GLY A 237 -1.42 -8.15 17.25
CA GLY A 237 -2.87 -7.99 17.08
C GLY A 237 -3.41 -8.66 15.81
N THR A 238 -4.71 -8.90 15.76
CA THR A 238 -5.39 -9.44 14.57
C THR A 238 -6.21 -8.37 13.88
N VAL A 239 -6.31 -8.44 12.56
CA VAL A 239 -7.10 -7.48 11.75
C VAL A 239 -8.34 -8.17 11.23
N THR A 240 -9.49 -7.52 11.36
CA THR A 240 -10.78 -8.00 10.83
C THR A 240 -11.48 -6.90 10.03
N GLY A 241 -12.50 -7.26 9.25
CA GLY A 241 -13.22 -6.33 8.39
C GLY A 241 -12.67 -6.31 6.97
N ASP A 242 -12.60 -5.15 6.33
CA ASP A 242 -12.08 -5.01 4.97
C ASP A 242 -10.55 -5.05 4.95
N THR A 243 -9.99 -6.26 4.94
CA THR A 243 -8.54 -6.50 4.87
C THR A 243 -8.06 -6.81 3.46
N ALA A 244 -8.94 -6.71 2.46
CA ALA A 244 -8.61 -7.03 1.09
C ALA A 244 -7.49 -6.13 0.56
N ARG A 245 -6.51 -6.76 -0.10
CA ARG A 245 -5.47 -6.04 -0.83
C ARG A 245 -6.05 -5.62 -2.16
N ARG A 246 -6.08 -4.32 -2.42
CA ARG A 246 -6.57 -3.75 -3.68
C ARG A 246 -5.43 -3.03 -4.35
N MET A 247 -5.04 -3.50 -5.52
CA MET A 247 -3.86 -2.96 -6.18
C MET A 247 -4.02 -2.85 -7.68
N PHE A 248 -3.43 -1.82 -8.25
CA PHE A 248 -3.24 -1.73 -9.69
C PHE A 248 -2.01 -2.51 -10.10
N SER A 249 -2.11 -3.35 -11.13
CA SER A 249 -0.94 -3.90 -11.80
C SER A 249 -0.45 -2.90 -12.84
N LEU A 250 0.77 -2.41 -12.66
CA LEU A 250 1.30 -1.35 -13.53
C LEU A 250 1.87 -1.90 -14.84
N LEU A 251 2.11 -3.20 -14.92
CA LEU A 251 2.84 -3.85 -16.02
C LEU A 251 2.09 -5.05 -16.60
N ALA A 252 0.80 -5.20 -16.28
CA ALA A 252 -0.08 -6.18 -16.90
C ALA A 252 -0.42 -5.75 -18.33
N GLU A 253 -0.48 -6.72 -19.25
CA GLU A 253 -0.89 -6.54 -20.64
C GLU A 253 -2.41 -6.48 -20.79
#